data_AF-A0A538NIQ7-F1
#
_entry.id   AF-A0A538NIQ7-F1
#
_cell.length_a   1.000
_cell.length_b   1.000
_cell.length_c   1.000
_cell.angle_alpha   90.00
_cell.angle_beta   90.00
_cell.angle_gamma   90.00
#
_symmetry.space_group_name_H-M   'P 1'
#
loop_
_entity.id
_entity.type
_entity.pdbx_description
1 polymer ?
#
loop_
_entity_poly.entity_id
_entity_poly.type
_entity_poly.pdbx_seq_one_letter_code
_entity_poly.pdbx_strand_id
1 'polypeptide(L)' 'MTKILEREIDQTVRQKRQQLSEIRAEVEDLLDYLDVLEARAKDAGKPRLTHDQMKKRSR' A
#
# COMPACT_ATOMS: atom_id res chain seq x y z
N MET A 1 -35.08 18.52 -19.50
CA MET A 1 -34.86 18.06 -18.12
C MET A 1 -33.99 16.80 -18.06
N THR A 2 -34.31 15.73 -18.78
CA THR A 2 -33.54 14.46 -18.82
C THR A 2 -32.06 14.63 -19.13
N LYS A 3 -31.68 15.42 -20.14
CA LYS A 3 -30.26 15.66 -20.50
C LYS A 3 -29.44 16.38 -19.43
N ILE A 4 -30.08 17.12 -18.51
CA ILE A 4 -29.38 17.82 -17.42
C ILE A 4 -29.10 16.81 -16.30
N LEU A 5 -30.12 16.03 -15.93
CA LEU A 5 -30.01 14.93 -14.98
C LEU A 5 -28.96 13.89 -15.42
N GLU A 6 -28.94 13.50 -16.69
CA GLU A 6 -27.93 12.57 -17.24
C GLU A 6 -26.51 13.10 -17.03
N ARG A 7 -26.28 14.40 -17.28
CA ARG A 7 -24.97 15.02 -17.10
C ARG A 7 -24.55 15.11 -15.64
N GLU A 8 -25.49 15.41 -14.74
CA GLU A 8 -25.23 15.46 -13.30
C GLU A 8 -24.90 14.07 -12.74
N ILE A 9 -25.59 13.03 -13.21
CA ILE A 9 -25.30 11.64 -12.86
C ILE A 9 -23.91 11.26 -13.35
N ASP A 10 -23.58 11.55 -14.62
CA ASP A 10 -22.26 11.27 -15.18
C ASP A 10 -21.13 11.97 -14.41
N GLN A 11 -21.32 13.24 -14.06
CA GLN A 11 -20.36 14.00 -13.28
C GLN A 11 -20.17 13.39 -11.88
N THR A 12 -21.28 13.03 -11.22
CA THR A 12 -21.25 12.42 -9.89
C THR A 12 -20.53 11.06 -9.93
N VAL A 13 -20.83 10.23 -10.93
CA VAL A 13 -20.18 8.92 -11.09
C VAL A 13 -18.67 9.09 -11.31
N ARG A 14 -18.25 10.06 -12.12
CA ARG A 14 -16.81 10.35 -12.33
C ARG A 14 -16.14 10.78 -11.03
N GLN A 15 -16.75 11.69 -10.27
CA GLN A 15 -16.23 12.12 -8.97
C GLN A 15 -16.11 10.95 -8.00
N LYS A 16 -17.13 10.09 -7.91
CA LYS A 16 -17.11 8.93 -7.03
C LYS A 16 -16.05 7.91 -7.43
N ARG A 17 -15.82 7.70 -8.72
CA ARG A 17 -14.73 6.84 -9.22
C ARG A 17 -13.36 7.41 -8.86
N GLN A 18 -13.18 8.73 -8.95
CA GLN A 18 -11.95 9.38 -8.54
C GLN A 18 -11.70 9.20 -7.04
N GLN A 19 -12.70 9.47 -6.20
CA GLN A 19 -12.63 9.25 -4.75
C GLN A 19 -12.28 7.79 -4.41
N LEU A 20 -12.87 6.82 -5.10
CA LEU A 20 -12.57 5.41 -4.89
C LEU A 20 -11.13 5.05 -5.28
N SER A 21 -10.60 5.69 -6.33
CA SER A 21 -9.21 5.50 -6.75
C SER A 21 -8.23 6.04 -5.71
N GLU A 22 -8.52 7.19 -5.11
CA GLU A 22 -7.70 7.80 -4.05
C GLU A 22 -7.69 6.92 -2.79
N ILE A 23 -8.86 6.48 -2.33
CA ILE A 23 -8.97 5.57 -1.19
C ILE A 23 -8.20 4.26 -1.44
N ARG A 24 -8.25 3.74 -2.67
CA ARG A 24 -7.50 2.52 -3.02
C ARG A 24 -5.99 2.72 -2.86
N ALA A 25 -5.47 3.84 -3.37
CA ALA A 25 -4.06 4.16 -3.24
C ALA A 25 -3.64 4.31 -1.76
N GLU A 26 -4.44 5.00 -0.95
CA GLU A 26 -4.17 5.13 0.49
C GLU A 26 -4.16 3.76 1.21
N VAL A 27 -5.06 2.86 0.83
CA VAL A 27 -5.08 1.50 1.39
C VAL A 27 -3.85 0.70 0.97
N GLU A 28 -3.40 0.83 -0.28
CA GLU A 28 -2.16 0.20 -0.76
C GLU A 28 -0.95 0.71 0.02
N ASP A 29 -0.82 2.02 0.22
CA ASP A 29 0.26 2.63 1.02
C ASP A 29 0.27 2.11 2.48
N LEU A 30 -0.92 1.94 3.07
CA LEU A 30 -1.05 1.41 4.44
C LEU A 30 -0.65 -0.07 4.51
N LEU A 31 -0.99 -0.86 3.49
CA LEU A 31 -0.59 -2.27 3.43
C LEU A 31 0.94 -2.41 3.27
N ASP A 32 1.55 -1.61 2.40
CA ASP A 32 3.01 -1.57 2.23
C ASP A 32 3.72 -1.19 3.54
N TYR A 33 3.17 -0.22 4.28
CA TYR A 33 3.70 0.14 5.58
C TYR A 33 3.59 -0.99 6.61
N LEU A 34 2.46 -1.70 6.64
CA LEU A 34 2.27 -2.85 7.53
C LEU A 34 3.25 -3.97 7.22
N ASP A 35 3.54 -4.25 5.95
CA ASP A 35 4.53 -5.26 5.55
C ASP A 35 5.93 -4.93 6.09
N VAL A 36 6.33 -3.65 6.06
CA VAL A 36 7.60 -3.19 6.64
C VAL A 36 7.61 -3.39 8.16
N LEU A 37 6.51 -3.08 8.84
CA LEU A 37 6.40 -3.28 10.29
C LEU A 37 6.43 -4.76 10.65
N GLU A 38 5.77 -5.62 9.89
CA GLU A 38 5.77 -7.06 10.11
C GLU A 38 7.18 -7.64 9.90
N ALA A 39 7.88 -7.22 8.85
CA ALA A 39 9.27 -7.60 8.62
C ALA A 39 10.17 -7.20 9.80
N ARG A 40 10.03 -5.96 10.29
CA ARG A 40 10.76 -5.48 11.48
C ARG A 40 10.44 -6.28 12.72
N ALA A 41 9.17 -6.61 12.95
CA ALA A 41 8.75 -7.42 14.09
C ALA A 41 9.33 -8.84 14.03
N LYS A 42 9.34 -9.47 12.84
CA LYS A 42 9.98 -10.77 12.60
C LYS A 42 11.50 -10.72 12.84
N ASP A 43 12.13 -9.58 12.58
CA ASP A 43 13.57 -9.40 12.77
C ASP A 43 13.95 -8.95 14.19
N ALA A 44 13.01 -8.42 14.98
CA ALA A 44 13.24 -7.85 16.31
C ALA A 44 13.79 -8.85 17.36
N GLY A 45 13.88 -10.15 17.04
CA GLY A 45 14.49 -11.18 17.90
C GLY A 45 15.68 -11.91 17.28
N LYS A 46 16.07 -11.58 16.04
CA LYS A 46 17.16 -12.30 15.35
C LYS A 46 18.52 -11.70 15.73
N PRO A 47 19.52 -12.52 16.11
CA PRO A 47 20.88 -12.05 16.25
C PRO A 47 21.34 -11.41 14.94
N ARG A 48 21.85 -10.19 15.00
CA ARG A 48 22.50 -9.58 13.84
C ARG A 48 23.69 -10.45 13.46
N LEU A 49 23.70 -10.95 12.23
CA LEU A 49 24.84 -11.73 11.73
C LEU A 49 26.08 -10.86 11.75
N THR A 50 27.14 -11.36 12.38
CA THR A 50 28.44 -10.69 12.34
C THR A 50 29.05 -10.81 10.93
N HIS A 51 29.99 -9.91 10.61
CA HIS A 51 30.69 -9.95 9.32
C HIS A 51 31.30 -11.35 9.05
N ASP A 52 31.85 -12.01 10.08
CA ASP A 52 32.44 -13.34 9.95
C ASP A 52 31.39 -14.43 9.66
N GLN A 53 30.19 -14.31 10.23
CA GLN A 53 29.07 -15.22 9.95
C GLN A 53 28.54 -15.02 8.52
N MET A 54 28.50 -13.78 8.03
CA MET A 54 28.16 -13.47 6.63
C MET A 54 29.17 -14.09 5.65
N LYS A 55 30.48 -13.92 5.91
CA LYS A 55 31.57 -14.41 5.05
C LYS A 55 31.62 -15.94 4.95
N LYS A 56 31.20 -16.67 5.99
CA LYS A 56 31.09 -18.14 5.97
C LYS A 56 29.89 -18.66 5.18
N ARG A 57 28.82 -17.86 5.03
CA ARG A 57 27.58 -18.26 4.34
C ARG A 57 27.63 -18.03 2.82
N SER A 58 28.56 -17.20 2.35
CA SER A 58 28.77 -16.87 0.94
C SER A 58 29.86 -17.71 0.25
N ARG A 59 30.34 -18.78 0.91
CA ARG A 59 31.23 -19.81 0.37
C ARG A 59 30.46 -21.12 0.27
#